data_AF-A0A0D3E703-F1
#
_entry.id   AF-A0A0D3E703-F1
#
_cell.length_a   1.000
_cell.length_b   1.000
_cell.length_c   1.000
_cell.angle_alpha   90.00
_cell.angle_beta   90.00
_cell.angle_gamma   90.00
#
_symmetry.space_group_name_H-M   'P 1'
#
loop_
_entity.id
_entity.type
_entity.pdbx_description
1 polymer ?
#
loop_
_entity_poly.entity_id
_entity_poly.type
_entity_poly.pdbx_seq_one_letter_code
_entity_poly.pdbx_strand_id
1 'polypeptide(L)'
;MKRELDQSSTVIKTLEEGNKQLVEQLKKTSAERIHHMETQKQNLAVKEENKILLCDLSSIQDPNVRAYIQAQQIQIISKRNAESQDQQALSQTSPFGQYFTDLSGSGTDFPDY
;
A
#
# COMPACT_ATOMS: atom_id res chain seq x y z
N MET A 1 -55.26 21.01 13.33
CA MET A 1 -54.19 22.01 13.15
C MET A 1 -52.96 21.74 14.03
N LYS A 2 -52.97 21.94 15.36
CA LYS A 2 -51.73 21.81 16.18
C LYS A 2 -51.07 20.42 16.13
N ARG A 3 -51.87 19.34 16.20
CA ARG A 3 -51.40 17.94 16.12
C ARG A 3 -50.76 17.55 14.78
N GLU A 4 -51.27 18.05 13.66
CA GLU A 4 -50.73 17.74 12.32
C GLU A 4 -49.40 18.48 12.04
N LEU A 5 -49.24 19.66 12.62
CA LEU A 5 -48.00 20.44 12.58
C LEU A 5 -46.89 19.73 13.38
N ASP A 6 -47.20 19.16 14.54
CA ASP A 6 -46.27 18.38 15.36
C ASP A 6 -45.89 17.04 14.67
N GLN A 7 -46.83 16.39 14.00
CA GLN A 7 -46.56 15.19 13.20
C GLN A 7 -45.65 15.51 12.00
N SER A 8 -45.96 16.58 11.26
CA SER A 8 -45.11 17.04 10.14
C SER A 8 -43.69 17.39 10.60
N SER A 9 -43.55 18.06 11.75
CA SER A 9 -42.24 18.35 12.35
C SER A 9 -41.46 17.08 12.70
N THR A 10 -42.14 16.06 13.21
CA THR A 10 -41.52 14.78 13.56
C THR A 10 -41.02 14.04 12.32
N VAL A 11 -41.82 14.04 11.24
CA VAL A 11 -41.44 13.45 9.95
C VAL A 11 -40.23 14.18 9.37
N ILE A 12 -40.23 15.52 9.37
CA ILE A 12 -39.12 16.33 8.86
C ILE A 12 -37.82 16.02 9.62
N LYS A 13 -37.84 16.00 10.96
CA LYS A 13 -36.67 15.68 11.78
C LYS A 13 -36.12 14.28 11.49
N THR A 14 -37.00 13.30 11.27
CA THR A 14 -36.61 11.94 10.95
C THR A 14 -35.91 11.88 9.57
N LEU A 15 -36.42 12.62 8.60
CA LEU A 15 -35.81 12.72 7.26
C LEU A 15 -34.46 13.45 7.31
N GLU A 16 -34.34 14.52 8.10
CA GLU A 16 -33.09 15.25 8.28
C GLU A 16 -31.99 14.37 8.90
N GLU A 17 -32.33 13.62 9.95
CA GLU A 17 -31.41 12.67 10.59
C GLU A 17 -31.03 11.53 9.63
N GLY A 18 -32.00 10.97 8.89
CA GLY A 18 -31.74 9.97 7.87
C GLY A 18 -30.80 10.46 6.77
N ASN A 19 -31.00 11.70 6.29
CA ASN A 19 -30.12 12.33 5.30
C ASN A 19 -28.72 12.56 5.84
N LYS A 20 -28.58 12.97 7.10
CA LYS A 20 -27.29 13.14 7.76
C LYS A 20 -26.52 11.82 7.80
N GLN A 21 -27.18 10.75 8.25
CA GLN A 21 -26.58 9.41 8.28
C GLN A 21 -26.19 8.91 6.88
N LEU A 22 -27.04 9.15 5.88
CA LEU A 22 -26.74 8.80 4.49
C LEU A 22 -25.48 9.53 3.98
N VAL A 23 -25.38 10.83 4.22
CA VAL A 23 -24.20 11.63 3.83
C VAL A 23 -22.93 11.12 4.53
N GLU A 24 -23.00 10.78 5.81
CA GLU A 24 -21.88 10.21 6.54
C GLU A 24 -21.45 8.85 5.97
N GLN A 25 -22.40 7.96 5.68
CA GLN A 25 -22.10 6.67 5.06
C GLN A 25 -21.50 6.82 3.65
N LEU A 26 -21.99 7.76 2.84
CA LEU A 26 -21.44 8.05 1.52
C LEU A 26 -19.99 8.55 1.60
N LYS A 27 -19.69 9.43 2.56
CA LYS A 27 -18.31 9.91 2.82
C LYS A 27 -17.38 8.78 3.26
N LYS A 28 -17.86 7.90 4.15
CA LYS A 28 -17.09 6.74 4.61
C LYS A 28 -16.78 5.79 3.44
N THR A 29 -17.81 5.43 2.68
CA THR A 29 -17.68 4.49 1.55
C THR A 29 -16.80 5.07 0.43
N SER A 30 -16.86 6.39 0.21
CA SER A 30 -16.01 7.02 -0.80
C SER A 30 -14.53 6.99 -0.42
N ALA A 31 -14.20 7.27 0.85
CA ALA A 31 -12.84 7.18 1.35
C ALA A 31 -12.28 5.75 1.28
N GLU A 32 -13.08 4.76 1.70
CA GLU A 32 -12.72 3.34 1.60
C GLU A 32 -12.46 2.91 0.15
N ARG A 33 -13.31 3.36 -0.79
CA ARG A 33 -13.13 3.06 -2.22
C ARG A 33 -11.85 3.68 -2.78
N ILE A 34 -11.56 4.93 -2.43
CA ILE A 34 -10.32 5.61 -2.87
C ILE A 34 -9.10 4.84 -2.36
N HIS A 35 -9.09 4.51 -1.06
CA HIS A 35 -8.00 3.75 -0.47
C HIS A 35 -7.83 2.38 -1.15
N HIS A 36 -8.93 1.65 -1.34
CA HIS A 36 -8.90 0.34 -2.00
C HIS A 36 -8.33 0.43 -3.43
N MET A 37 -8.72 1.44 -4.20
CA MET A 37 -8.20 1.66 -5.55
C MET A 37 -6.70 1.95 -5.55
N GLU A 38 -6.22 2.79 -4.62
CA GLU A 38 -4.80 3.10 -4.51
C GLU A 38 -3.97 1.86 -4.12
N THR A 39 -4.44 1.08 -3.14
CA THR A 39 -3.81 -0.19 -2.77
C THR A 39 -3.79 -1.18 -3.94
N GLN A 40 -4.88 -1.26 -4.72
CA GLN A 40 -4.93 -2.14 -5.89
C GLN A 40 -3.93 -1.71 -6.96
N LYS A 41 -3.81 -0.40 -7.22
CA LYS A 41 -2.85 0.17 -8.17
C LYS A 41 -1.41 -0.14 -7.75
N GLN A 42 -1.08 0.04 -6.48
CA GLN A 42 0.24 -0.29 -5.93
C GLN A 42 0.54 -1.79 -6.07
N ASN A 43 -0.40 -2.65 -5.70
CA ASN A 43 -0.25 -4.11 -5.85
C ASN A 43 -0.05 -4.52 -7.31
N LEU A 44 -0.75 -3.89 -8.25
CA LEU A 44 -0.59 -4.18 -9.67
C LEU A 44 0.80 -3.79 -10.16
N ALA A 45 1.32 -2.63 -9.76
CA ALA A 45 2.66 -2.18 -10.11
C ALA A 45 3.74 -3.16 -9.59
N VAL A 46 3.64 -3.57 -8.31
CA VAL A 46 4.55 -4.55 -7.71
C VAL A 46 4.47 -5.90 -8.43
N LYS A 47 3.25 -6.34 -8.77
CA LYS A 47 3.04 -7.59 -9.51
C LYS A 47 3.72 -7.57 -10.88
N GLU A 48 3.66 -6.44 -11.59
CA GLU A 48 4.27 -6.33 -12.92
C GLU A 48 5.80 -6.36 -12.85
N GLU A 49 6.40 -5.60 -11.91
CA GLU A 49 7.85 -5.65 -11.67
C GLU A 49 8.30 -7.08 -11.28
N ASN A 50 7.52 -7.78 -10.45
CA ASN A 50 7.84 -9.15 -10.03
C ASN A 50 7.81 -10.16 -11.19
N LYS A 51 6.99 -9.95 -12.23
CA LYS A 51 7.02 -10.81 -13.43
C LYS A 51 8.37 -10.73 -14.13
N ILE A 52 8.93 -9.53 -14.24
CA ILE A 52 10.25 -9.30 -14.84
C ILE A 52 11.34 -9.89 -13.94
N LEU A 53 11.24 -9.68 -12.64
CA LEU A 53 12.21 -10.17 -11.66
C LEU A 53 12.30 -11.69 -11.59
N LEU A 54 11.16 -12.38 -11.72
CA LEU A 54 11.08 -13.84 -11.70
C LEU A 54 11.28 -14.49 -13.08
N CYS A 55 11.53 -13.68 -14.12
CA CYS A 55 11.80 -14.20 -15.45
C CYS A 55 13.16 -14.91 -15.48
N ASP A 56 13.16 -16.21 -15.83
CA ASP A 56 14.37 -17.00 -15.97
C ASP A 56 15.11 -16.64 -17.26
N LEU A 57 16.25 -15.96 -17.11
CA LEU A 57 17.11 -15.54 -18.22
C LEU A 57 17.66 -16.73 -19.01
N SER A 58 17.82 -17.91 -18.40
CA SER A 58 18.35 -19.09 -19.07
C SER A 58 17.36 -19.69 -20.08
N SER A 59 16.06 -19.44 -19.87
CA SER A 59 15.00 -19.85 -20.79
C SER A 59 14.90 -18.97 -22.05
N ILE A 60 15.56 -17.81 -22.07
CA ILE A 60 15.50 -16.84 -23.17
C ILE A 60 16.58 -17.15 -24.21
N GLN A 61 16.15 -17.57 -25.40
CA GLN A 61 17.03 -17.93 -26.51
C GLN A 61 17.71 -16.70 -27.14
N ASP A 62 16.96 -15.62 -27.38
CA ASP A 62 17.49 -14.40 -28.00
C ASP A 62 18.41 -13.65 -27.02
N PRO A 63 19.71 -13.48 -27.34
CA PRO A 63 20.64 -12.79 -26.46
C PRO A 63 20.28 -11.31 -26.22
N ASN A 64 19.65 -10.63 -27.18
CA ASN A 64 19.26 -9.23 -27.03
C ASN A 64 18.08 -9.08 -26.08
N VAL A 65 17.08 -9.95 -26.20
CA VAL A 65 15.93 -9.98 -25.27
C VAL A 65 16.40 -10.34 -23.87
N ARG A 66 17.31 -11.30 -23.74
CA ARG A 66 17.89 -11.69 -22.45
C ARG A 66 18.62 -10.52 -21.78
N ALA A 67 19.47 -9.81 -22.53
CA ALA A 67 20.19 -8.64 -22.02
C ALA A 67 19.23 -7.52 -21.59
N TYR A 68 18.16 -7.30 -22.35
CA TYR A 68 17.12 -6.32 -22.01
C TYR A 68 16.40 -6.67 -20.69
N ILE A 69 15.96 -7.92 -20.52
CA ILE A 69 15.30 -8.36 -19.29
C ILE A 69 16.27 -8.28 -18.11
N GLN A 70 17.53 -8.68 -18.29
CA GLN A 70 18.55 -8.56 -17.26
C GLN A 70 18.75 -7.09 -16.81
N ALA A 71 18.83 -6.15 -17.76
CA ALA A 71 18.94 -4.73 -17.45
C ALA A 71 17.73 -4.22 -16.65
N GLN A 72 16.52 -4.66 -17.02
CA GLN A 72 15.29 -4.33 -16.28
C GLN A 72 15.31 -4.90 -14.85
N GLN A 73 15.77 -6.13 -14.65
CA GLN A 73 15.90 -6.73 -13.32
C GLN A 73 16.84 -5.90 -12.43
N ILE A 74 18.00 -5.49 -12.97
CA ILE A 74 18.97 -4.64 -12.26
C ILE A 74 18.34 -3.28 -11.91
N GLN A 75 17.61 -2.67 -12.84
CA GLN A 75 16.95 -1.40 -12.60
C GLN A 75 15.89 -1.49 -11.50
N ILE A 76 15.05 -2.53 -11.51
CA ILE A 76 14.02 -2.77 -10.49
C ILE A 76 14.66 -2.97 -9.11
N ILE A 77 15.70 -3.80 -9.00
CA ILE A 77 16.42 -4.03 -7.73
C ILE A 77 17.02 -2.72 -7.21
N SER A 78 17.67 -1.95 -8.09
CA SER A 78 18.30 -0.68 -7.73
C SER A 78 17.29 0.34 -7.21
N LYS A 79 16.15 0.46 -7.91
CA LYS A 79 15.04 1.34 -7.52
C LYS A 79 14.48 0.96 -6.15
N ARG A 80 14.19 -0.33 -5.92
CA ARG A 80 13.65 -0.83 -4.64
C ARG A 80 14.62 -0.62 -3.48
N ASN A 81 15.92 -0.78 -3.73
CA ASN A 81 16.95 -0.53 -2.72
C ASN A 81 17.02 0.96 -2.34
N ALA A 82 16.93 1.87 -3.32
CA ALA A 82 16.87 3.31 -3.07
C ALA A 82 15.61 3.70 -2.26
N GLU A 83 14.44 3.21 -2.67
CA GLU A 83 13.17 3.45 -1.95
C GLU A 83 13.21 2.89 -0.50
N SER A 84 13.90 1.77 -0.28
CA SER A 84 14.08 1.18 1.05
C SER A 84 15.01 2.00 1.93
N GLN A 85 16.06 2.61 1.36
CA GLN A 85 16.98 3.50 2.09
C GLN A 85 16.28 4.81 2.51
N ASP A 86 15.45 5.39 1.65
CA ASP A 86 14.67 6.59 1.97
C ASP A 86 13.65 6.32 3.11
N GLN A 87 13.05 5.12 3.14
CA GLN A 87 12.16 4.71 4.23
C GLN A 87 12.90 4.40 5.54
N GLN A 88 14.14 3.88 5.47
CA GLN A 88 14.98 3.66 6.65
C GLN A 88 15.46 4.98 7.27
N ALA A 89 15.78 6.00 6.46
CA ALA A 89 16.14 7.34 6.94
C ALA A 89 15.00 7.99 7.75
N LEU A 90 13.74 7.81 7.33
CA LEU A 90 12.57 8.25 8.09
C LEU A 90 12.34 7.42 9.36
N SER A 91 12.63 6.11 9.33
CA SER A 91 12.45 5.20 10.47
C SER A 91 13.44 5.44 11.61
N GLN A 92 14.64 5.99 11.34
CA GLN A 92 15.61 6.38 12.39
C GLN A 92 15.15 7.59 13.22
N THR A 93 14.14 8.33 12.78
CA THR A 93 13.53 9.43 13.56
C THR A 93 12.38 8.95 14.47
N SER A 94 11.93 7.71 14.30
CA SER A 94 10.90 7.11 15.15
C SER A 94 11.53 6.42 16.37
N PRO A 95 11.01 6.62 17.59
CA PRO A 95 11.54 5.98 18.80
C PRO A 95 11.46 4.44 18.78
N PHE A 96 10.75 3.85 17.81
CA PHE A 96 10.69 2.40 17.59
C PHE A 96 11.71 1.87 16.57
N GLY A 97 12.39 2.75 15.81
CA GLY A 97 13.38 2.35 14.81
C GLY A 97 14.65 1.73 15.41
N GLN A 98 14.94 2.02 16.68
CA GLN A 98 16.18 1.57 17.34
C GLN A 98 16.19 0.08 17.70
N TYR A 99 15.03 -0.60 17.74
CA TYR A 99 14.96 -2.02 18.11
C TYR A 99 15.36 -2.98 16.99
N PHE A 100 15.44 -2.49 15.74
CA PHE A 100 15.76 -3.32 14.57
C PHE A 100 17.16 -3.06 14.02
N THR A 101 17.90 -2.10 14.59
CA THR A 101 19.27 -1.75 14.19
C THR A 101 20.27 -2.89 14.41
N ASP A 102 19.99 -3.81 15.32
CA ASP A 102 20.89 -4.91 15.67
C ASP A 102 20.70 -6.18 14.82
N LEU A 103 19.70 -6.22 13.93
CA LEU A 103 19.47 -7.37 13.04
C LEU A 103 20.33 -7.36 11.77
N SER A 104 21.02 -6.24 11.49
CA SER A 104 22.02 -6.15 10.41
C SER A 104 23.44 -6.47 10.88
N GLY A 105 23.57 -7.06 12.08
CA GLY A 105 24.85 -7.51 12.63
C GLY A 105 25.43 -8.69 11.84
N SER A 106 26.53 -8.41 11.14
CA SER A 106 27.55 -9.39 10.75
C SER A 106 28.15 -10.03 12.02
N GLY A 107 27.39 -10.89 12.69
CA GLY A 107 27.81 -11.67 13.85
C GLY A 107 28.13 -13.10 13.41
N THR A 108 29.41 -13.44 13.41
CA THR A 108 29.93 -14.80 13.17
C THR A 108 29.89 -15.66 14.44
N ASP A 109 28.82 -15.54 15.23
CA ASP A 109 28.64 -16.33 16.45
C ASP A 109 27.60 -17.43 16.21
N PHE A 110 27.97 -18.43 15.42
CA PHE A 110 27.33 -19.74 15.51
C PHE A 110 28.09 -20.57 16.54
N PRO A 111 27.40 -21.28 17.46
CA PRO A 111 28.07 -22.25 18.33
C PRO A 111 28.60 -23.40 17.49
N ASP A 112 29.86 -23.76 17.71
CA ASP A 112 30.45 -24.99 17.17
C ASP A 112 29.62 -26.20 17.61
N TYR A 113 29.08 -26.94 16.65
CA TYR A 113 28.50 -28.27 16.84
C TYR A 113 29.51 -29.33 16.40
#